data_AF-A0A246FXZ5-F1
#
_entry.id   AF-A0A246FXZ5-F1
#
_cell.length_a   1.000
_cell.length_b   1.000
_cell.length_c   1.000
_cell.angle_alpha   90.00
_cell.angle_beta   90.00
_cell.angle_gamma   90.00
#
_symmetry.space_group_name_H-M   'P 1'
#
loop_
_entity.id
_entity.type
_entity.pdbx_description
1 polymer ?
#
loop_
_entity_poly.entity_id
_entity_poly.type
_entity_poly.pdbx_seq_one_letter_code
_entity_poly.pdbx_strand_id
1 'polypeptide(L)'
;MVSLGNVTVDVKDQTYSRNGQLPGRGPINAWESDSQDAVTNAINTNFYALPRGTGFSGLGATLIEQFAKGGTDISQSALSTTSSKTQSPDELKVQQALLHSKADNLVSLTVKTASGKTVTFSLASQSGGLAAQAKVDGGTLSAAELKEIGKLGEAFQGAIDGLAAQPPKLDLSKLTQFDSSVLSSVDLSGKLKVSNVDNLTLAFHADSQSRTTRMSSPAGEVNLSVDLKNAGILGNAKQQAIALKSYLAQFDKAQSRGKADADLMAMFKDAFTAMNSNYPQGAKAPAALTRSAADQGLLTGLADFKASITQAVKSTNPARLGETDTFAYDVSQKTRVGGNDILNRTIDQTQQSNLKASFHLGLNGGQAPDLGTKRESQNYLYVQVDDKASSSANITYKDGFLTNASVDQSATQNTRTQRYEMGVLVKDTTAPNQASSHRDYLVLLEYAAREGKKAQGADETILKDALANMHQWVLLQDDPSVLPR
;
A
#
# COMPACT_ATOMS: atom_id res chain seq x y z
N MET A 1 35.25 -28.45 -82.41
CA MET A 1 34.96 -27.02 -82.24
C MET A 1 34.24 -26.85 -80.91
N VAL A 2 34.84 -26.03 -80.04
CA VAL A 2 34.25 -25.10 -79.04
C VAL A 2 33.23 -25.61 -78.00
N SER A 3 33.62 -25.40 -76.74
CA SER A 3 32.91 -25.50 -75.45
C SER A 3 31.93 -24.34 -75.21
N LEU A 4 30.79 -24.62 -74.58
CA LEU A 4 30.00 -23.78 -73.66
C LEU A 4 29.16 -24.77 -72.83
N GLY A 5 29.12 -24.86 -71.51
CA GLY A 5 29.38 -23.93 -70.41
C GLY A 5 28.36 -24.30 -69.33
N ASN A 6 28.78 -25.03 -68.30
CA ASN A 6 27.95 -25.42 -67.16
C ASN A 6 27.42 -24.17 -66.45
N VAL A 7 26.10 -24.04 -66.32
CA VAL A 7 25.48 -23.24 -65.26
C VAL A 7 24.89 -24.22 -64.27
N THR A 8 25.68 -24.61 -63.28
CA THR A 8 25.16 -25.15 -62.02
C THR A 8 24.32 -24.05 -61.38
N VAL A 9 23.01 -24.12 -61.56
CA VAL A 9 22.08 -23.47 -60.65
C VAL A 9 22.22 -24.23 -59.34
N ASP A 10 22.99 -23.66 -58.42
CA ASP A 10 23.06 -24.09 -57.03
C ASP A 10 21.67 -23.84 -56.43
N VAL A 11 20.79 -24.83 -56.58
CA VAL A 11 19.55 -24.91 -55.82
C VAL A 11 20.01 -25.12 -54.39
N LYS A 12 20.24 -24.03 -53.66
CA LYS A 12 20.37 -24.06 -52.21
C LYS A 12 19.18 -24.85 -51.70
N ASP A 13 19.46 -26.06 -51.23
CA ASP A 13 18.51 -26.95 -50.62
C ASP A 13 17.61 -26.16 -49.68
N GLN A 14 16.34 -26.02 -50.07
CA GLN A 14 15.28 -25.60 -49.16
C GLN A 14 14.96 -26.78 -48.26
N THR A 15 15.94 -27.21 -47.47
CA THR A 15 15.75 -28.23 -46.47
C THR A 15 15.08 -27.59 -45.27
N TYR A 16 13.83 -27.99 -45.04
CA TYR A 16 13.11 -27.71 -43.81
C TYR A 16 13.97 -28.12 -42.61
N SER A 17 14.05 -27.27 -41.58
CA SER A 17 14.56 -27.72 -40.29
C SER A 17 13.71 -28.88 -39.77
N ARG A 18 14.20 -29.64 -38.78
CA ARG A 18 13.44 -30.73 -38.13
C ARG A 18 12.08 -30.27 -37.53
N ASN A 19 11.86 -28.95 -37.48
CA ASN A 19 10.62 -28.29 -37.04
C ASN A 19 9.77 -27.77 -38.22
N GLY A 20 10.06 -28.16 -39.47
CA GLY A 20 9.29 -27.75 -40.65
C GLY A 20 9.46 -26.28 -41.05
N GLN A 21 10.62 -25.65 -40.81
CA GLN A 21 10.80 -24.20 -41.03
C GLN A 21 11.71 -23.85 -42.20
N LEU A 22 11.29 -22.83 -42.97
CA LEU A 22 12.08 -22.12 -43.97
C LEU A 22 13.05 -21.12 -43.31
N PRO A 23 14.29 -20.95 -43.81
CA PRO A 23 15.21 -19.92 -43.33
C PRO A 23 14.64 -18.50 -43.54
N GLY A 24 14.67 -17.63 -42.51
CA GLY A 24 14.32 -16.21 -42.63
C GLY A 24 13.03 -15.73 -41.96
N ARG A 25 12.31 -16.58 -41.21
CA ARG A 25 11.20 -16.11 -40.35
C ARG A 25 11.73 -15.46 -39.06
N GLY A 26 11.12 -14.35 -38.66
CA GLY A 26 11.36 -13.66 -37.38
C GLY A 26 11.07 -14.54 -36.15
N PRO A 27 11.25 -14.04 -34.92
CA PRO A 27 11.10 -14.84 -33.71
C PRO A 27 9.74 -15.56 -33.67
N ILE A 28 9.75 -16.84 -33.34
CA ILE A 28 8.56 -17.68 -33.23
C ILE A 28 8.26 -17.86 -31.76
N ASN A 29 7.00 -17.63 -31.39
CA ASN A 29 6.53 -17.83 -30.03
C ASN A 29 6.25 -19.32 -29.81
N ALA A 30 6.92 -19.90 -28.82
CA ALA A 30 6.65 -21.24 -28.34
C ALA A 30 5.58 -21.17 -27.24
N TRP A 31 4.44 -21.79 -27.50
CA TRP A 31 3.29 -21.82 -26.60
C TRP A 31 3.31 -23.06 -25.69
N GLU A 32 2.75 -22.94 -24.49
CA GLU A 32 2.61 -24.06 -23.55
C GLU A 32 1.47 -25.00 -23.96
N SER A 33 0.38 -24.44 -24.50
CA SER A 33 -0.72 -25.20 -25.08
C SER A 33 -1.29 -24.54 -26.33
N ASP A 34 -1.96 -25.33 -27.17
CA ASP A 34 -2.66 -24.88 -28.38
C ASP A 34 -4.06 -24.28 -28.09
N SER A 35 -4.35 -23.91 -26.84
CA SER A 35 -5.63 -23.30 -26.44
C SER A 35 -5.88 -21.98 -27.18
N GLN A 36 -7.12 -21.71 -27.60
CA GLN A 36 -7.53 -20.43 -28.22
C GLN A 36 -8.43 -19.59 -27.31
N ASP A 37 -8.31 -19.78 -26.01
CA ASP A 37 -9.11 -19.07 -25.01
C ASP A 37 -8.74 -17.58 -24.86
N ALA A 38 -9.48 -16.87 -24.01
CA ALA A 38 -9.29 -15.44 -23.80
C ALA A 38 -7.91 -15.12 -23.20
N VAL A 39 -7.39 -15.99 -22.33
CA VAL A 39 -6.05 -15.84 -21.74
C VAL A 39 -4.95 -15.99 -22.79
N THR A 40 -5.02 -16.99 -23.69
CA THR A 40 -4.08 -17.11 -24.81
C THR A 40 -4.10 -15.86 -25.68
N ASN A 41 -5.29 -15.38 -26.03
CA ASN A 41 -5.43 -14.18 -26.85
C ASN A 41 -4.84 -12.94 -26.16
N ALA A 42 -5.11 -12.77 -24.86
CA ALA A 42 -4.54 -11.67 -24.07
C ALA A 42 -3.01 -11.75 -23.94
N ILE A 43 -2.44 -12.95 -23.76
CA ILE A 43 -0.98 -13.16 -23.78
C ILE A 43 -0.44 -12.77 -25.15
N ASN A 44 -1.06 -13.20 -26.25
CA ASN A 44 -0.57 -12.90 -27.59
C ASN A 44 -0.54 -11.39 -27.86
N THR A 45 -1.57 -10.66 -27.46
CA THR A 45 -1.61 -9.19 -27.57
C THR A 45 -0.52 -8.53 -26.71
N ASN A 46 -0.36 -8.97 -25.46
CA ASN A 46 0.58 -8.37 -24.52
C ASN A 46 2.05 -8.74 -24.78
N PHE A 47 2.31 -9.87 -25.44
CA PHE A 47 3.65 -10.37 -25.71
C PHE A 47 4.50 -9.35 -26.48
N TYR A 48 3.88 -8.63 -27.42
CA TYR A 48 4.56 -7.59 -28.20
C TYR A 48 4.81 -6.29 -27.41
N ALA A 49 4.17 -6.11 -26.24
CA ALA A 49 4.37 -4.97 -25.36
C ALA A 49 5.48 -5.17 -24.30
N LEU A 50 5.97 -6.41 -24.11
CA LEU A 50 7.01 -6.77 -23.13
C LEU A 50 8.27 -5.88 -23.17
N PRO A 51 8.80 -5.43 -24.33
CA PRO A 51 9.99 -4.57 -24.33
C PRO A 51 9.79 -3.21 -23.65
N ARG A 52 8.54 -2.80 -23.38
CA ARG A 52 8.19 -1.47 -22.84
C ARG A 52 7.48 -1.53 -21.47
N GLY A 53 7.36 -2.71 -20.85
CA GLY A 53 6.66 -2.86 -19.58
C GLY A 53 6.55 -4.31 -19.13
N THR A 54 5.63 -4.59 -18.20
CA THR A 54 5.44 -5.94 -17.63
C THR A 54 4.70 -6.91 -18.55
N GLY A 55 3.94 -6.40 -19.53
CA GLY A 55 3.06 -7.23 -20.37
C GLY A 55 1.80 -7.74 -19.66
N PHE A 56 1.41 -7.14 -18.53
CA PHE A 56 0.24 -7.59 -17.76
C PHE A 56 -1.06 -6.80 -18.03
N SER A 57 -1.08 -5.92 -19.03
CA SER A 57 -2.23 -5.04 -19.30
C SER A 57 -3.49 -5.86 -19.61
N GLY A 58 -4.53 -5.72 -18.76
CA GLY A 58 -5.79 -6.45 -18.84
C GLY A 58 -5.70 -7.96 -18.60
N LEU A 59 -4.50 -8.52 -18.42
CA LEU A 59 -4.28 -9.97 -18.35
C LEU A 59 -4.79 -10.55 -17.02
N GLY A 60 -4.64 -9.82 -15.91
CA GLY A 60 -5.12 -10.25 -14.59
C GLY A 60 -6.65 -10.34 -14.54
N ALA A 61 -7.33 -9.31 -15.06
CA ALA A 61 -8.79 -9.31 -15.18
C ALA A 61 -9.28 -10.45 -16.10
N THR A 62 -8.65 -10.61 -17.28
CA THR A 62 -9.00 -11.66 -18.25
C THR A 62 -8.83 -13.05 -17.65
N LEU A 63 -7.75 -13.29 -16.91
CA LEU A 63 -7.48 -14.56 -16.25
C LEU A 63 -8.57 -14.90 -15.22
N ILE A 64 -8.91 -13.96 -14.33
CA ILE A 64 -9.94 -14.18 -13.32
C ILE A 64 -11.32 -14.36 -13.98
N GLU A 65 -11.64 -13.60 -15.01
CA GLU A 65 -12.91 -13.72 -15.72
C GLU A 65 -13.06 -15.09 -16.41
N GLN A 66 -12.01 -15.57 -17.09
CA GLN A 66 -12.02 -16.89 -17.72
C GLN A 66 -12.13 -17.99 -16.66
N PHE A 67 -11.38 -17.88 -15.56
CA PHE A 67 -11.48 -18.83 -14.45
C PHE A 67 -12.88 -18.85 -13.84
N ALA A 68 -13.49 -17.70 -13.58
CA ALA A 68 -14.82 -17.60 -12.97
C ALA A 68 -15.93 -18.25 -13.82
N LYS A 69 -15.73 -18.38 -15.15
CA LYS A 69 -16.65 -19.09 -16.06
C LYS A 69 -16.52 -20.61 -15.99
N GLY A 70 -15.32 -21.14 -15.79
CA GLY A 70 -15.03 -22.58 -15.84
C GLY A 70 -14.85 -23.24 -14.48
N GLY A 71 -14.28 -22.53 -13.50
CA GLY A 71 -13.92 -23.05 -12.18
C GLY A 71 -12.79 -24.08 -12.19
N THR A 72 -12.04 -24.17 -13.29
CA THR A 72 -10.95 -25.14 -13.51
C THR A 72 -9.61 -24.44 -13.66
N ASP A 73 -8.53 -25.18 -13.40
CA ASP A 73 -7.16 -24.69 -13.59
C ASP A 73 -6.93 -24.15 -15.02
N ILE A 74 -6.10 -23.12 -15.11
CA ILE A 74 -5.65 -22.49 -16.36
C ILE A 74 -4.13 -22.40 -16.27
N SER A 75 -3.41 -22.81 -17.31
CA SER A 75 -1.97 -22.58 -17.44
C SER A 75 -1.64 -22.28 -18.89
N GLN A 76 -1.03 -21.13 -19.14
CA GLN A 76 -0.58 -20.76 -20.47
C GLN A 76 0.66 -19.88 -20.37
N SER A 77 1.58 -20.08 -21.32
CA SER A 77 2.75 -19.23 -21.48
C SER A 77 3.20 -19.13 -22.93
N ALA A 78 3.89 -18.04 -23.25
CA ALA A 78 4.54 -17.81 -24.52
C ALA A 78 6.02 -17.45 -24.28
N LEU A 79 6.92 -18.06 -25.04
CA LEU A 79 8.36 -17.78 -25.03
C LEU A 79 8.85 -17.43 -26.43
N SER A 80 9.63 -16.35 -26.56
CA SER A 80 10.29 -15.99 -27.80
C SER A 80 11.48 -16.90 -28.01
N THR A 81 11.42 -17.73 -29.05
CA THR A 81 12.54 -18.57 -29.45
C THR A 81 13.30 -17.91 -30.60
N THR A 82 14.62 -17.82 -30.49
CA THR A 82 15.48 -17.46 -31.62
C THR A 82 15.79 -18.71 -32.42
N SER A 83 15.63 -18.64 -33.74
CA SER A 83 15.85 -19.76 -34.69
C SER A 83 17.25 -20.38 -34.64
N SER A 84 18.21 -19.78 -33.95
CA SER A 84 19.59 -20.26 -33.81
C SER A 84 19.82 -21.27 -32.67
N LYS A 85 18.86 -21.46 -31.77
CA LYS A 85 18.93 -22.48 -30.71
C LYS A 85 17.85 -23.53 -30.95
N THR A 86 18.24 -24.70 -31.44
CA THR A 86 17.41 -25.91 -31.38
C THR A 86 17.24 -26.31 -29.90
N GLN A 87 16.19 -25.79 -29.26
CA GLN A 87 15.77 -26.24 -27.95
C GLN A 87 14.95 -27.53 -28.12
N SER A 88 15.26 -28.54 -27.32
CA SER A 88 14.45 -29.76 -27.27
C SER A 88 13.09 -29.49 -26.63
N PRO A 89 12.04 -30.31 -26.92
CA PRO A 89 10.73 -30.17 -26.29
C PRO A 89 10.78 -30.22 -24.75
N ASP A 90 11.68 -31.02 -24.17
CA ASP A 90 11.82 -31.15 -22.72
C ASP A 90 12.46 -29.91 -22.10
N GLU A 91 13.47 -29.32 -22.73
CA GLU A 91 14.06 -28.05 -22.30
C GLU A 91 13.04 -26.89 -22.36
N LEU A 92 12.20 -26.87 -23.39
CA LEU A 92 11.15 -25.86 -23.54
C LEU A 92 10.12 -25.96 -22.39
N LYS A 93 9.66 -27.17 -22.08
CA LYS A 93 8.75 -27.41 -20.94
C LYS A 93 9.36 -26.95 -19.61
N VAL A 94 10.65 -27.23 -19.39
CA VAL A 94 11.36 -26.76 -18.19
C VAL A 94 11.39 -25.23 -18.15
N GLN A 95 11.65 -24.56 -19.27
CA GLN A 95 11.65 -23.09 -19.31
C GLN A 95 10.27 -22.48 -19.07
N GLN A 96 9.22 -23.09 -19.60
CA GLN A 96 7.83 -22.67 -19.33
C GLN A 96 7.49 -22.82 -17.84
N ALA A 97 7.85 -23.95 -17.22
CA ALA A 97 7.67 -24.14 -15.78
C ALA A 97 8.48 -23.14 -14.92
N LEU A 98 9.71 -22.81 -15.35
CA LEU A 98 10.53 -21.79 -14.70
C LEU A 98 9.95 -20.38 -14.88
N LEU A 99 9.34 -20.07 -16.02
CA LEU A 99 8.71 -18.78 -16.26
C LEU A 99 7.59 -18.53 -15.24
N HIS A 100 6.76 -19.53 -14.92
CA HIS A 100 5.70 -19.39 -13.90
C HIS A 100 6.22 -19.13 -12.48
N SER A 101 7.47 -19.47 -12.16
CA SER A 101 7.97 -19.49 -10.76
C SER A 101 9.19 -18.61 -10.48
N LYS A 102 9.97 -18.26 -11.51
CA LYS A 102 11.28 -17.59 -11.36
C LYS A 102 11.49 -16.44 -12.34
N ALA A 103 10.42 -15.91 -12.93
CA ALA A 103 10.50 -14.75 -13.80
C ALA A 103 11.04 -13.50 -13.07
N ASP A 104 11.50 -12.53 -13.87
CA ASP A 104 11.92 -11.21 -13.39
C ASP A 104 10.76 -10.50 -12.66
N ASN A 105 9.57 -10.53 -13.28
CA ASN A 105 8.34 -10.00 -12.72
C ASN A 105 7.39 -11.15 -12.38
N LEU A 106 6.83 -11.12 -11.18
CA LEU A 106 5.83 -12.09 -10.71
C LEU A 106 4.79 -11.36 -9.87
N VAL A 107 3.51 -11.50 -10.20
CA VAL A 107 2.41 -10.98 -9.40
C VAL A 107 1.41 -12.10 -9.17
N SER A 108 0.98 -12.31 -7.93
CA SER A 108 0.03 -13.36 -7.59
C SER A 108 -1.05 -12.88 -6.63
N LEU A 109 -2.30 -13.26 -6.91
CA LEU A 109 -3.45 -13.11 -6.02
C LEU A 109 -3.86 -14.49 -5.53
N THR A 110 -3.86 -14.70 -4.22
CA THR A 110 -4.37 -15.90 -3.57
C THR A 110 -5.67 -15.56 -2.83
N VAL A 111 -6.70 -16.36 -3.06
CA VAL A 111 -8.03 -16.19 -2.48
C VAL A 111 -8.39 -17.44 -1.72
N LYS A 112 -8.70 -17.30 -0.43
CA LYS A 112 -9.20 -18.40 0.39
C LYS A 112 -10.71 -18.27 0.55
N THR A 113 -11.46 -19.34 0.29
CA THR A 113 -12.91 -19.33 0.48
C THR A 113 -13.28 -19.65 1.93
N ALA A 114 -14.50 -19.30 2.33
CA ALA A 114 -15.05 -19.68 3.63
C ALA A 114 -15.23 -21.21 3.75
N SER A 115 -15.36 -21.93 2.63
CA SER A 115 -15.40 -23.40 2.60
C SER A 115 -14.03 -24.08 2.67
N GLY A 116 -12.95 -23.31 2.75
CA GLY A 116 -11.58 -23.81 2.92
C GLY A 116 -10.82 -24.11 1.62
N LYS A 117 -11.35 -23.71 0.46
CA LYS A 117 -10.65 -23.82 -0.84
C LYS A 117 -9.68 -22.66 -1.02
N THR A 118 -8.65 -22.88 -1.82
CA THR A 118 -7.67 -21.85 -2.17
C THR A 118 -7.60 -21.73 -3.68
N VAL A 119 -7.67 -20.50 -4.19
CA VAL A 119 -7.48 -20.20 -5.61
C VAL A 119 -6.31 -19.25 -5.74
N THR A 120 -5.31 -19.61 -6.56
CA THR A 120 -4.13 -18.78 -6.82
C THR A 120 -4.12 -18.37 -8.28
N PHE A 121 -4.10 -17.07 -8.52
CA PHE A 121 -3.85 -16.46 -9.82
C PHE A 121 -2.41 -15.95 -9.83
N SER A 122 -1.67 -16.17 -10.91
CA SER A 122 -0.31 -15.67 -11.06
C SER A 122 -0.04 -15.22 -12.49
N LEU A 123 0.62 -14.08 -12.61
CA LEU A 123 1.15 -13.55 -13.86
C LEU A 123 2.67 -13.44 -13.72
N ALA A 124 3.39 -13.88 -14.75
CA ALA A 124 4.84 -13.86 -14.75
C ALA A 124 5.38 -13.32 -16.07
N SER A 125 6.41 -12.48 -16.02
CA SER A 125 7.05 -11.98 -17.23
C SER A 125 8.54 -11.74 -17.07
N GLN A 126 9.24 -11.94 -18.18
CA GLN A 126 10.66 -11.69 -18.30
C GLN A 126 10.97 -11.29 -19.75
N SER A 127 12.24 -10.98 -20.05
CA SER A 127 12.67 -10.74 -21.42
C SER A 127 12.29 -11.92 -22.33
N GLY A 128 11.36 -11.68 -23.25
CA GLY A 128 10.88 -12.67 -24.22
C GLY A 128 9.97 -13.75 -23.64
N GLY A 129 9.36 -13.55 -22.47
CA GLY A 129 8.45 -14.53 -21.86
C GLY A 129 7.29 -13.88 -21.12
N LEU A 130 6.08 -14.42 -21.31
CA LEU A 130 4.87 -14.03 -20.58
C LEU A 130 4.06 -15.29 -20.24
N ALA A 131 3.57 -15.36 -19.00
CA ALA A 131 2.79 -16.49 -18.50
C ALA A 131 1.65 -16.04 -17.61
N ALA A 132 0.57 -16.82 -17.63
CA ALA A 132 -0.59 -16.68 -16.76
C ALA A 132 -1.04 -18.05 -16.26
N GLN A 133 -1.40 -18.13 -14.98
CA GLN A 133 -1.88 -19.37 -14.36
C GLN A 133 -2.97 -19.08 -13.33
N ALA A 134 -4.00 -19.91 -13.31
CA ALA A 134 -4.98 -20.01 -12.24
C ALA A 134 -5.01 -21.45 -11.73
N LYS A 135 -4.93 -21.65 -10.42
CA LYS A 135 -4.94 -22.97 -9.79
C LYS A 135 -5.95 -23.02 -8.65
N VAL A 136 -6.74 -24.08 -8.57
CA VAL A 136 -7.64 -24.36 -7.45
C VAL A 136 -7.17 -25.58 -6.63
N ASP A 137 -7.02 -25.39 -5.34
CA ASP A 137 -6.74 -26.43 -4.36
C ASP A 137 -7.93 -26.58 -3.40
N GLY A 138 -8.24 -27.82 -3.00
CA GLY A 138 -9.34 -28.12 -2.06
C GLY A 138 -10.70 -28.46 -2.71
N GLY A 139 -10.72 -28.76 -4.01
CA GLY A 139 -11.90 -29.28 -4.72
C GLY A 139 -12.72 -28.21 -5.46
N THR A 140 -13.88 -28.60 -5.99
CA THR A 140 -14.72 -27.76 -6.86
C THR A 140 -15.35 -26.58 -6.10
N LEU A 141 -15.28 -25.38 -6.69
CA LEU A 141 -15.89 -24.16 -6.17
C LEU A 141 -17.40 -24.13 -6.45
N SER A 142 -18.16 -23.55 -5.52
CA SER A 142 -19.58 -23.25 -5.69
C SER A 142 -19.80 -22.05 -6.62
N ALA A 143 -21.01 -21.93 -7.15
CA ALA A 143 -21.39 -20.77 -7.98
C ALA A 143 -21.27 -19.43 -7.23
N ALA A 144 -21.51 -19.42 -5.91
CA ALA A 144 -21.34 -18.23 -5.07
C ALA A 144 -19.85 -17.84 -4.94
N GLU A 145 -18.97 -18.83 -4.71
CA GLU A 145 -17.52 -18.60 -4.65
C GLU A 145 -16.98 -18.10 -6.00
N LEU A 146 -17.35 -18.73 -7.12
CA LEU A 146 -16.94 -18.29 -8.46
C LEU A 146 -17.40 -16.87 -8.78
N LYS A 147 -18.65 -16.52 -8.42
CA LYS A 147 -19.19 -15.17 -8.58
C LYS A 147 -18.41 -14.14 -7.77
N GLU A 148 -18.08 -14.46 -6.51
CA GLU A 148 -17.34 -13.54 -5.65
C GLU A 148 -15.89 -13.38 -6.10
N ILE A 149 -15.23 -14.46 -6.53
CA ILE A 149 -13.89 -14.44 -7.13
C ILE A 149 -13.90 -13.57 -8.39
N GLY A 150 -14.92 -13.68 -9.25
CA GLY A 150 -15.05 -12.89 -10.47
C GLY A 150 -15.00 -11.37 -10.22
N LYS A 151 -15.53 -10.90 -9.08
CA LYS A 151 -15.48 -9.46 -8.69
C LYS A 151 -14.06 -8.96 -8.44
N LEU A 152 -13.11 -9.85 -8.10
CA LEU A 152 -11.72 -9.50 -7.85
C LEU A 152 -10.93 -9.23 -9.14
N GLY A 153 -11.48 -9.53 -10.32
CA GLY A 153 -10.80 -9.32 -11.61
C GLY A 153 -10.30 -7.89 -11.80
N GLU A 154 -11.18 -6.90 -11.66
CA GLU A 154 -10.80 -5.49 -11.76
C GLU A 154 -9.87 -5.04 -10.63
N ALA A 155 -10.06 -5.58 -9.42
CA ALA A 155 -9.24 -5.22 -8.27
C ALA A 155 -7.79 -5.71 -8.44
N PHE A 156 -7.63 -6.94 -8.96
CA PHE A 156 -6.33 -7.52 -9.26
C PHE A 156 -5.63 -6.74 -10.37
N GLN A 157 -6.36 -6.42 -11.45
CA GLN A 157 -5.81 -5.63 -12.54
C GLN A 157 -5.43 -4.21 -12.10
N GLY A 158 -6.26 -3.54 -11.30
CA GLY A 158 -5.95 -2.22 -10.75
C GLY A 158 -4.67 -2.23 -9.92
N ALA A 159 -4.47 -3.25 -9.08
CA ALA A 159 -3.23 -3.40 -8.32
C ALA A 159 -2.00 -3.62 -9.23
N ILE A 160 -2.13 -4.43 -10.28
CA ILE A 160 -1.07 -4.64 -11.28
C ILE A 160 -0.73 -3.33 -12.01
N ASP A 161 -1.75 -2.62 -12.49
CA ASP A 161 -1.60 -1.39 -13.26
C ASP A 161 -0.99 -0.28 -12.39
N GLY A 162 -1.41 -0.18 -11.13
CA GLY A 162 -0.84 0.75 -10.15
C GLY A 162 0.65 0.49 -9.91
N LEU A 163 1.03 -0.79 -9.71
CA LEU A 163 2.43 -1.16 -9.50
C LEU A 163 3.30 -0.92 -10.75
N ALA A 164 2.74 -1.06 -11.95
CA ALA A 164 3.43 -0.83 -13.22
C ALA A 164 3.44 0.65 -13.65
N ALA A 165 2.69 1.52 -12.98
CA ALA A 165 2.61 2.94 -13.29
C ALA A 165 3.95 3.67 -13.05
N GLN A 166 4.08 4.85 -13.65
CA GLN A 166 5.23 5.75 -13.49
C GLN A 166 4.72 7.15 -13.11
N PRO A 167 4.86 7.59 -11.84
CA PRO A 167 5.40 6.84 -10.69
C PRO A 167 4.44 5.70 -10.23
N PRO A 168 4.95 4.69 -9.49
CA PRO A 168 4.15 3.58 -9.00
C PRO A 168 3.11 4.01 -7.95
N LYS A 169 2.00 3.27 -7.87
CA LYS A 169 0.87 3.50 -6.95
C LYS A 169 0.37 2.19 -6.35
N LEU A 170 -0.32 2.27 -5.21
CA LEU A 170 -0.89 1.10 -4.53
C LEU A 170 -2.42 1.10 -4.59
N ASP A 171 -3.01 0.61 -5.68
CA ASP A 171 -4.47 0.46 -5.81
C ASP A 171 -4.98 -0.83 -5.15
N LEU A 172 -5.05 -0.82 -3.82
CA LEU A 172 -5.42 -1.98 -3.01
C LEU A 172 -6.86 -1.91 -2.48
N SER A 173 -7.53 -0.78 -2.65
CA SER A 173 -8.82 -0.51 -1.99
C SER A 173 -9.90 -1.50 -2.42
N LYS A 174 -9.98 -1.84 -3.71
CA LYS A 174 -10.98 -2.80 -4.22
C LYS A 174 -10.74 -4.24 -3.74
N LEU A 175 -9.50 -4.60 -3.39
CA LEU A 175 -9.18 -5.93 -2.84
C LEU A 175 -9.72 -6.13 -1.42
N THR A 176 -10.25 -5.07 -0.78
CA THR A 176 -10.87 -5.14 0.55
C THR A 176 -12.39 -5.33 0.52
N GLN A 177 -13.02 -5.32 -0.67
CA GLN A 177 -14.48 -5.23 -0.85
C GLN A 177 -15.17 -6.59 -1.07
N PHE A 178 -14.56 -7.69 -0.63
CA PHE A 178 -15.15 -9.01 -0.77
C PHE A 178 -16.15 -9.35 0.34
N ASP A 179 -17.10 -10.23 0.02
CA ASP A 179 -17.99 -10.82 1.02
C ASP A 179 -17.24 -11.83 1.90
N SER A 180 -16.97 -11.44 3.15
CA SER A 180 -16.27 -12.29 4.13
C SER A 180 -17.01 -13.59 4.51
N SER A 181 -18.31 -13.70 4.19
CA SER A 181 -19.07 -14.94 4.38
C SER A 181 -18.83 -15.96 3.26
N VAL A 182 -18.30 -15.52 2.12
CA VAL A 182 -17.96 -16.35 0.95
C VAL A 182 -16.45 -16.54 0.84
N LEU A 183 -15.66 -15.47 1.02
CA LEU A 183 -14.20 -15.47 0.97
C LEU A 183 -13.63 -15.19 2.36
N SER A 184 -12.75 -16.06 2.86
CA SER A 184 -12.14 -15.89 4.17
C SER A 184 -10.91 -14.98 4.14
N SER A 185 -10.13 -14.96 3.05
CA SER A 185 -9.02 -14.02 2.88
C SER A 185 -8.70 -13.74 1.41
N VAL A 186 -8.07 -12.58 1.19
CA VAL A 186 -7.45 -12.18 -0.07
C VAL A 186 -6.01 -11.74 0.20
N ASP A 187 -5.08 -12.35 -0.53
CA ASP A 187 -3.65 -12.15 -0.39
C ASP A 187 -3.06 -11.75 -1.74
N LEU A 188 -2.34 -10.64 -1.82
CA LEU A 188 -1.65 -10.19 -3.04
C LEU A 188 -0.15 -10.16 -2.78
N SER A 189 0.63 -10.76 -3.67
CA SER A 189 2.08 -10.66 -3.69
C SER A 189 2.55 -10.14 -5.04
N GLY A 190 3.55 -9.26 -5.01
CA GLY A 190 4.13 -8.67 -6.22
C GLY A 190 5.64 -8.58 -6.09
N LYS A 191 6.32 -8.88 -7.19
CA LYS A 191 7.74 -8.62 -7.41
C LYS A 191 7.88 -8.06 -8.82
N LEU A 192 8.32 -6.82 -8.94
CA LEU A 192 8.60 -6.17 -10.21
C LEU A 192 10.05 -5.73 -10.26
N LYS A 193 10.72 -6.01 -11.37
CA LYS A 193 12.08 -5.57 -11.62
C LYS A 193 12.07 -4.10 -12.02
N VAL A 194 12.74 -3.27 -11.23
CA VAL A 194 12.86 -1.82 -11.47
C VAL A 194 14.19 -1.50 -12.15
N SER A 195 15.26 -2.19 -11.77
CA SER A 195 16.59 -2.10 -12.37
C SER A 195 17.24 -3.50 -12.44
N ASN A 196 18.48 -3.60 -12.92
CA ASN A 196 19.18 -4.90 -12.95
C ASN A 196 19.41 -5.51 -11.55
N VAL A 197 19.48 -4.68 -10.51
CA VAL A 197 19.74 -5.11 -9.13
C VAL A 197 18.55 -4.86 -8.20
N ASP A 198 17.60 -4.04 -8.63
CA ASP A 198 16.52 -3.55 -7.80
C ASP A 198 15.17 -4.15 -8.15
N ASN A 199 14.42 -4.52 -7.11
CA ASN A 199 13.04 -4.94 -7.22
C ASN A 199 12.15 -4.07 -6.36
N LEU A 200 10.92 -3.87 -6.82
CA LEU A 200 9.80 -3.50 -5.98
C LEU A 200 9.10 -4.79 -5.54
N THR A 201 8.93 -4.97 -4.23
CA THR A 201 8.15 -6.06 -3.66
C THR A 201 6.91 -5.53 -2.94
N LEU A 202 5.82 -6.30 -3.01
CA LEU A 202 4.56 -6.03 -2.32
C LEU A 202 4.05 -7.32 -1.69
N ALA A 203 3.58 -7.24 -0.46
CA ALA A 203 2.78 -8.26 0.21
C ALA A 203 1.58 -7.59 0.87
N PHE A 204 0.38 -7.96 0.47
CA PHE A 204 -0.88 -7.48 1.01
C PHE A 204 -1.72 -8.66 1.48
N HIS A 205 -2.43 -8.47 2.58
CA HIS A 205 -3.37 -9.43 3.14
C HIS A 205 -4.60 -8.69 3.66
N ALA A 206 -5.79 -9.23 3.38
CA ALA A 206 -7.03 -8.79 3.99
C ALA A 206 -7.92 -9.99 4.35
N ASP A 207 -8.41 -10.00 5.60
CA ASP A 207 -9.42 -10.92 6.09
C ASP A 207 -10.41 -10.18 7.01
N SER A 208 -11.28 -10.92 7.71
CA SER A 208 -12.26 -10.35 8.65
C SER A 208 -11.66 -9.81 9.95
N GLN A 209 -10.40 -10.15 10.25
CA GLN A 209 -9.75 -9.89 11.54
C GLN A 209 -8.66 -8.82 11.42
N SER A 210 -8.02 -8.71 10.27
CA SER A 210 -6.87 -7.86 10.07
C SER A 210 -6.63 -7.54 8.60
N ARG A 211 -5.83 -6.50 8.38
CA ARG A 211 -5.25 -6.22 7.08
C ARG A 211 -3.76 -5.94 7.28
N THR A 212 -2.90 -6.45 6.41
CA THR A 212 -1.49 -6.03 6.37
C THR A 212 -1.03 -5.60 4.97
N THR A 213 -0.08 -4.67 4.90
CA THR A 213 0.59 -4.29 3.66
C THR A 213 2.06 -4.07 3.97
N ARG A 214 2.94 -4.69 3.19
CA ARG A 214 4.39 -4.47 3.23
C ARG A 214 4.88 -4.24 1.82
N MET A 215 5.68 -3.20 1.63
CA MET A 215 6.30 -2.89 0.35
C MET A 215 7.75 -2.51 0.56
N SER A 216 8.63 -2.97 -0.32
CA SER A 216 10.03 -2.56 -0.38
C SER A 216 10.36 -2.12 -1.80
N SER A 217 11.09 -1.02 -1.94
CA SER A 217 11.62 -0.54 -3.22
C SER A 217 12.99 0.12 -2.99
N PRO A 218 13.71 0.50 -4.04
CA PRO A 218 14.97 1.27 -3.90
C PRO A 218 14.81 2.59 -3.18
N ALA A 219 13.60 3.19 -3.22
CA ALA A 219 13.32 4.42 -2.51
C ALA A 219 13.14 4.20 -1.00
N GLY A 220 12.72 3.01 -0.57
CA GLY A 220 12.46 2.70 0.83
C GLY A 220 11.40 1.64 1.06
N GLU A 221 10.95 1.56 2.31
CA GLU A 221 10.01 0.57 2.82
C GLU A 221 8.73 1.22 3.35
N VAL A 222 7.62 0.50 3.22
CA VAL A 222 6.29 0.84 3.74
C VAL A 222 5.73 -0.38 4.46
N ASN A 223 5.30 -0.22 5.71
CA ASN A 223 4.73 -1.30 6.53
C ASN A 223 3.44 -0.83 7.21
N LEU A 224 2.33 -1.54 7.02
CA LEU A 224 1.03 -1.24 7.61
C LEU A 224 0.35 -2.49 8.16
N SER A 225 -0.32 -2.33 9.28
CA SER A 225 -1.19 -3.34 9.89
C SER A 225 -2.41 -2.65 10.49
N VAL A 226 -3.58 -3.22 10.24
CA VAL A 226 -4.87 -2.75 10.78
C VAL A 226 -5.55 -3.93 11.47
N ASP A 227 -6.03 -3.72 12.69
CA ASP A 227 -6.74 -4.70 13.52
C ASP A 227 -8.24 -4.45 13.47
N LEU A 228 -8.98 -5.39 12.87
CA LEU A 228 -10.43 -5.31 12.67
C LEU A 228 -11.22 -6.05 13.75
N LYS A 229 -10.56 -6.68 14.73
CA LYS A 229 -11.22 -7.50 15.76
C LYS A 229 -12.19 -6.68 16.61
N ASN A 230 -11.86 -5.42 16.85
CA ASN A 230 -12.63 -4.51 17.69
C ASN A 230 -13.70 -3.76 16.88
N ALA A 231 -14.69 -4.47 16.31
CA ALA A 231 -15.73 -3.83 15.50
C ALA A 231 -16.51 -2.72 16.23
N GLY A 232 -16.57 -2.78 17.56
CA GLY A 232 -17.30 -1.80 18.37
C GLY A 232 -16.65 -0.42 18.48
N ILE A 233 -15.37 -0.27 18.13
CA ILE A 233 -14.69 1.05 18.09
C ILE A 233 -14.82 1.73 16.73
N LEU A 234 -15.29 1.01 15.71
CA LEU A 234 -15.47 1.55 14.37
C LEU A 234 -16.56 2.63 14.41
N GLY A 235 -16.26 3.77 13.81
CA GLY A 235 -17.18 4.89 13.67
C GLY A 235 -18.15 4.70 12.51
N ASN A 236 -18.95 5.73 12.25
CA ASN A 236 -19.70 5.83 10.99
C ASN A 236 -18.79 6.33 9.85
N ALA A 237 -19.27 6.24 8.60
CA ALA A 237 -18.51 6.63 7.42
C ALA A 237 -18.00 8.09 7.47
N LYS A 238 -18.77 9.01 8.06
CA LYS A 238 -18.38 10.42 8.19
C LYS A 238 -17.17 10.58 9.13
N GLN A 239 -17.19 9.91 10.29
CA GLN A 239 -16.06 9.92 11.23
C GLN A 239 -14.81 9.33 10.61
N GLN A 240 -14.95 8.17 9.95
CA GLN A 240 -13.85 7.50 9.27
C GLN A 240 -13.22 8.40 8.21
N ALA A 241 -14.04 9.09 7.40
CA ALA A 241 -13.55 10.02 6.39
C ALA A 241 -12.80 11.23 6.99
N ILE A 242 -13.30 11.79 8.11
CA ILE A 242 -12.63 12.90 8.80
C ILE A 242 -11.28 12.45 9.38
N ALA A 243 -11.26 11.30 10.07
CA ALA A 243 -10.04 10.75 10.65
C ALA A 243 -9.00 10.40 9.57
N LEU A 244 -9.42 9.73 8.50
CA LEU A 244 -8.55 9.42 7.37
C LEU A 244 -7.97 10.70 6.75
N LYS A 245 -8.80 11.72 6.49
CA LYS A 245 -8.33 13.02 5.97
C LYS A 245 -7.31 13.68 6.90
N SER A 246 -7.52 13.61 8.21
CA SER A 246 -6.58 14.17 9.20
C SER A 246 -5.22 13.48 9.14
N TYR A 247 -5.18 12.14 9.12
CA TYR A 247 -3.92 11.41 8.99
C TYR A 247 -3.21 11.70 7.67
N LEU A 248 -3.94 11.75 6.54
CA LEU A 248 -3.34 12.09 5.25
C LEU A 248 -2.71 13.49 5.25
N ALA A 249 -3.34 14.47 5.93
CA ALA A 249 -2.78 15.81 6.09
C ALA A 249 -1.53 15.82 7.00
N GLN A 250 -1.50 14.99 8.05
CA GLN A 250 -0.30 14.80 8.89
C GLN A 250 0.84 14.19 8.08
N PHE A 251 0.56 13.26 7.17
CA PHE A 251 1.58 12.67 6.31
C PHE A 251 2.17 13.71 5.34
N ASP A 252 1.35 14.62 4.81
CA ASP A 252 1.82 15.74 3.98
C ASP A 252 2.71 16.71 4.76
N LYS A 253 2.36 17.01 6.03
CA LYS A 253 3.21 17.82 6.92
C LYS A 253 4.53 17.11 7.22
N ALA A 254 4.49 15.82 7.56
CA ALA A 254 5.69 15.03 7.83
C ALA A 254 6.61 14.95 6.60
N GLN A 255 6.05 14.74 5.40
CA GLN A 255 6.80 14.78 4.13
C GLN A 255 7.49 16.13 3.95
N SER A 256 6.77 17.23 4.10
CA SER A 256 7.32 18.58 3.92
C SER A 256 8.44 18.88 4.93
N ARG A 257 8.20 18.54 6.20
CA ARG A 257 9.11 18.79 7.33
C ARG A 257 10.36 17.93 7.29
N GLY A 258 10.23 16.65 6.90
CA GLY A 258 11.32 15.69 6.81
C GLY A 258 11.96 15.52 5.43
N LYS A 259 11.47 16.24 4.41
CA LYS A 259 11.91 16.13 3.00
C LYS A 259 11.84 14.68 2.46
N ALA A 260 10.76 13.98 2.77
CA ALA A 260 10.56 12.62 2.26
C ALA A 260 10.39 12.58 0.74
N ASP A 261 10.77 11.45 0.14
CA ASP A 261 10.47 11.10 -1.24
C ASP A 261 8.94 11.13 -1.49
N ALA A 262 8.52 11.90 -2.48
CA ALA A 262 7.11 12.17 -2.74
C ALA A 262 6.36 10.95 -3.28
N ASP A 263 7.01 10.13 -4.10
CA ASP A 263 6.40 8.94 -4.69
C ASP A 263 6.26 7.84 -3.63
N LEU A 264 7.28 7.67 -2.77
CA LEU A 264 7.20 6.77 -1.62
C LEU A 264 6.08 7.19 -0.64
N MET A 265 5.95 8.49 -0.36
CA MET A 265 4.88 9.00 0.49
C MET A 265 3.50 8.83 -0.16
N ALA A 266 3.38 9.00 -1.47
CA ALA A 266 2.14 8.75 -2.19
C ALA A 266 1.70 7.28 -2.05
N MET A 267 2.61 6.32 -2.23
CA MET A 267 2.32 4.90 -2.01
C MET A 267 1.94 4.60 -0.55
N PHE A 268 2.60 5.25 0.43
CA PHE A 268 2.21 5.13 1.84
C PHE A 268 0.77 5.62 2.09
N LYS A 269 0.39 6.76 1.50
CA LYS A 269 -0.97 7.31 1.57
C LYS A 269 -2.01 6.41 0.89
N ASP A 270 -1.67 5.85 -0.27
CA ASP A 270 -2.51 4.90 -1.00
C ASP A 270 -2.78 3.64 -0.16
N ALA A 271 -1.72 3.04 0.40
CA ALA A 271 -1.84 1.90 1.29
C ALA A 271 -2.65 2.25 2.54
N PHE A 272 -2.35 3.35 3.23
CA PHE A 272 -3.08 3.75 4.43
C PHE A 272 -4.57 3.94 4.16
N THR A 273 -4.91 4.55 3.02
CA THR A 273 -6.29 4.74 2.57
C THR A 273 -6.99 3.42 2.31
N ALA A 274 -6.37 2.52 1.53
CA ALA A 274 -6.95 1.21 1.21
C ALA A 274 -7.23 0.39 2.48
N MET A 275 -6.29 0.40 3.43
CA MET A 275 -6.34 -0.40 4.64
C MET A 275 -7.41 0.07 5.63
N ASN A 276 -7.71 1.37 5.63
CA ASN A 276 -8.72 2.00 6.48
C ASN A 276 -10.06 2.27 5.76
N SER A 277 -10.24 1.77 4.54
CA SER A 277 -11.47 1.90 3.75
C SER A 277 -12.35 0.66 3.85
N ASN A 278 -13.64 0.74 3.52
CA ASN A 278 -14.53 -0.43 3.37
C ASN A 278 -14.49 -1.39 4.57
N TYR A 279 -14.58 -0.88 5.80
CA TYR A 279 -14.65 -1.77 6.96
C TYR A 279 -15.82 -2.75 6.83
N PRO A 280 -15.66 -4.02 7.26
CA PRO A 280 -16.70 -5.03 7.17
C PRO A 280 -18.02 -4.51 7.76
N GLN A 281 -19.00 -4.25 6.89
CA GLN A 281 -20.32 -3.84 7.33
C GLN A 281 -21.03 -5.08 7.86
N GLY A 282 -21.51 -5.03 9.11
CA GLY A 282 -22.29 -6.13 9.68
C GLY A 282 -21.56 -6.99 10.70
N ALA A 283 -20.33 -6.64 11.11
CA ALA A 283 -19.88 -7.04 12.44
C ALA A 283 -20.82 -6.33 13.44
N LYS A 284 -21.83 -7.05 13.93
CA LYS A 284 -22.69 -6.56 15.01
C LYS A 284 -21.73 -6.21 16.13
N ALA A 285 -21.50 -4.91 16.34
CA ALA A 285 -20.91 -4.45 17.59
C ALA A 285 -21.68 -5.20 18.68
N PRO A 286 -21.01 -5.88 19.62
CA PRO A 286 -21.70 -6.52 20.73
C PRO A 286 -22.73 -5.53 21.26
N ALA A 287 -23.95 -5.96 21.59
CA ALA A 287 -25.00 -5.07 22.11
C ALA A 287 -24.50 -4.21 23.30
N ALA A 288 -23.41 -4.67 23.94
CA ALA A 288 -22.58 -3.99 24.92
C ALA A 288 -21.81 -2.72 24.44
N LEU A 289 -21.90 -2.31 23.18
CA LEU A 289 -21.34 -1.06 22.65
C LEU A 289 -22.42 -0.33 21.83
N THR A 290 -23.52 0.02 22.49
CA THR A 290 -24.41 1.03 21.93
C THR A 290 -23.64 2.35 21.90
N ARG A 291 -23.34 2.81 20.68
CA ARG A 291 -22.53 4.01 20.38
C ARG A 291 -23.15 5.26 21.01
N SER A 292 -22.79 5.56 22.25
CA SER A 292 -23.21 6.80 22.91
C SER A 292 -22.70 8.02 22.13
N ALA A 293 -23.29 9.19 22.36
CA ALA A 293 -22.79 10.43 21.75
C ALA A 293 -21.32 10.71 22.13
N ALA A 294 -20.91 10.30 23.34
CA ALA A 294 -19.53 10.39 23.81
C ALA A 294 -18.59 9.47 23.01
N ASP A 295 -18.93 8.19 22.87
CA ASP A 295 -18.12 7.22 22.13
C ASP A 295 -17.97 7.64 20.66
N GLN A 296 -19.03 8.20 20.07
CA GLN A 296 -18.95 8.74 18.72
C GLN A 296 -18.02 9.97 18.70
N GLY A 297 -18.28 11.00 19.48
CA GLY A 297 -17.50 12.23 19.30
C GLY A 297 -16.06 12.16 19.84
N LEU A 298 -15.71 11.19 20.70
CA LEU A 298 -14.38 11.10 21.33
C LEU A 298 -13.48 10.00 20.77
N LEU A 299 -13.94 9.20 19.82
CA LEU A 299 -13.12 8.19 19.14
C LEU A 299 -12.92 8.58 17.68
N THR A 300 -11.76 8.24 17.10
CA THR A 300 -11.47 8.53 15.69
C THR A 300 -12.47 7.84 14.75
N GLY A 301 -12.95 6.66 15.15
CA GLY A 301 -13.83 5.81 14.36
C GLY A 301 -13.08 4.92 13.35
N LEU A 302 -11.76 4.96 13.31
CA LEU A 302 -10.93 4.00 12.58
C LEU A 302 -10.66 2.75 13.43
N ALA A 303 -10.34 1.65 12.77
CA ALA A 303 -9.73 0.50 13.41
C ALA A 303 -8.38 0.88 14.03
N ASP A 304 -7.91 0.04 14.96
CA ASP A 304 -6.56 0.20 15.49
C ASP A 304 -5.54 -0.16 14.42
N PHE A 305 -4.42 0.55 14.38
CA PHE A 305 -3.41 0.35 13.33
C PHE A 305 -2.00 0.69 13.79
N LYS A 306 -1.03 0.18 13.04
CA LYS A 306 0.35 0.64 13.04
C LYS A 306 0.81 0.80 11.59
N ALA A 307 1.43 1.93 11.29
CA ALA A 307 1.95 2.23 9.98
C ALA A 307 3.32 2.89 10.10
N SER A 308 4.25 2.51 9.23
CA SER A 308 5.56 3.14 9.12
C SER A 308 6.03 3.23 7.68
N ILE A 309 6.82 4.27 7.43
CA ILE A 309 7.52 4.54 6.17
C ILE A 309 8.97 4.85 6.50
N THR A 310 9.91 4.27 5.77
CA THR A 310 11.34 4.53 5.93
C THR A 310 11.97 4.66 4.56
N GLN A 311 12.68 5.76 4.33
CA GLN A 311 13.40 5.99 3.07
C GLN A 311 14.78 5.33 3.11
N ALA A 312 15.24 4.86 1.96
CA ALA A 312 16.62 4.40 1.79
C ALA A 312 17.61 5.52 2.13
N VAL A 313 18.64 5.16 2.90
CA VAL A 313 19.69 6.08 3.35
C VAL A 313 20.52 6.54 2.16
N LYS A 314 20.70 7.85 1.99
CA LYS A 314 21.58 8.42 0.95
C LYS A 314 22.78 9.11 1.60
N SER A 315 23.98 8.74 1.18
CA SER A 315 25.22 9.41 1.59
C SER A 315 25.58 10.49 0.56
N THR A 316 24.82 11.59 0.57
CA THR A 316 24.91 12.65 -0.45
C THR A 316 26.22 13.46 -0.37
N ASN A 317 26.85 13.53 0.81
CA ASN A 317 28.10 14.27 1.00
C ASN A 317 29.34 13.34 1.00
N PRO A 318 30.10 13.24 -0.10
CA PRO A 318 31.29 12.38 -0.14
C PRO A 318 32.43 12.88 0.75
N ALA A 319 32.43 14.15 1.17
CA ALA A 319 33.42 14.68 2.12
C ALA A 319 33.08 14.38 3.59
N ARG A 320 31.83 13.98 3.89
CA ARG A 320 31.34 13.72 5.24
C ARG A 320 30.38 12.52 5.25
N LEU A 321 30.94 11.32 5.17
CA LEU A 321 30.16 10.07 5.13
C LEU A 321 29.29 9.82 6.38
N GLY A 322 29.55 10.53 7.49
CA GLY A 322 28.71 10.47 8.68
C GLY A 322 27.42 11.29 8.58
N GLU A 323 27.29 12.14 7.56
CA GLU A 323 26.08 12.93 7.28
C GLU A 323 25.28 12.21 6.20
N THR A 324 24.13 11.66 6.59
CA THR A 324 23.23 10.94 5.68
C THR A 324 21.89 11.64 5.56
N ASP A 325 21.28 11.49 4.39
CA ASP A 325 19.89 11.87 4.14
C ASP A 325 19.00 10.68 4.49
N THR A 326 18.08 10.87 5.44
CA THR A 326 17.20 9.83 5.96
C THR A 326 15.81 10.40 6.22
N PHE A 327 14.81 9.53 6.14
CA PHE A 327 13.45 9.84 6.54
C PHE A 327 12.82 8.58 7.13
N ALA A 328 12.24 8.69 8.32
CA ALA A 328 11.48 7.64 8.97
C ALA A 328 10.29 8.28 9.69
N TYR A 329 9.09 7.75 9.43
CA TYR A 329 7.87 8.21 10.09
C TYR A 329 7.04 7.01 10.54
N ASP A 330 6.68 7.01 11.82
CA ASP A 330 5.82 6.01 12.45
C ASP A 330 4.53 6.68 12.92
N VAL A 331 3.40 6.00 12.73
CA VAL A 331 2.10 6.41 13.25
C VAL A 331 1.31 5.19 13.72
N SER A 332 0.60 5.33 14.83
CA SER A 332 -0.23 4.25 15.35
C SER A 332 -1.46 4.76 16.08
N GLN A 333 -2.47 3.90 16.12
CA GLN A 333 -3.64 4.04 16.97
C GLN A 333 -3.90 2.72 17.68
N LYS A 334 -4.20 2.79 18.98
CA LYS A 334 -4.56 1.64 19.79
C LYS A 334 -5.71 1.98 20.72
N THR A 335 -6.68 1.10 20.81
CA THR A 335 -7.83 1.22 21.69
C THR A 335 -7.82 0.07 22.70
N ARG A 336 -8.07 0.39 23.97
CA ARG A 336 -8.30 -0.60 25.03
C ARG A 336 -9.69 -0.37 25.57
N VAL A 337 -10.49 -1.43 25.58
CA VAL A 337 -11.80 -1.45 26.23
C VAL A 337 -11.68 -2.34 27.45
N GLY A 338 -11.95 -1.78 28.63
CA GLY A 338 -11.93 -2.47 29.91
C GLY A 338 -13.29 -2.40 30.62
N GLY A 339 -13.39 -3.09 31.75
CA GLY A 339 -14.62 -3.15 32.55
C GLY A 339 -15.29 -4.52 32.59
N ASN A 340 -16.27 -4.67 33.48
CA ASN A 340 -16.95 -5.95 33.73
C ASN A 340 -18.16 -6.15 32.82
N ASP A 341 -18.78 -5.07 32.39
CA ASP A 341 -19.99 -5.07 31.57
C ASP A 341 -20.13 -3.72 30.83
N ILE A 342 -21.18 -3.57 30.02
CA ILE A 342 -21.45 -2.33 29.27
C ILE A 342 -21.68 -1.10 30.18
N LEU A 343 -22.30 -1.28 31.34
CA LEU A 343 -22.65 -0.20 32.26
C LEU A 343 -21.41 0.27 33.03
N ASN A 344 -20.44 -0.62 33.24
CA ASN A 344 -19.20 -0.39 33.95
C ASN A 344 -18.00 -0.66 33.04
N ARG A 345 -17.73 0.28 32.12
CA ARG A 345 -16.68 0.15 31.09
C ARG A 345 -15.75 1.36 31.02
N THR A 346 -14.53 1.12 30.58
CA THR A 346 -13.54 2.15 30.23
C THR A 346 -13.11 2.00 28.78
N ILE A 347 -12.87 3.12 28.09
CA ILE A 347 -12.33 3.15 26.74
C ILE A 347 -11.14 4.11 26.73
N ASP A 348 -9.96 3.57 26.42
CA ASP A 348 -8.72 4.32 26.23
C ASP A 348 -8.29 4.22 24.77
N GLN A 349 -8.36 5.30 24.02
CA GLN A 349 -7.83 5.36 22.65
C GLN A 349 -6.62 6.28 22.58
N THR A 350 -5.47 5.72 22.21
CA THR A 350 -4.20 6.44 22.08
C THR A 350 -3.77 6.47 20.63
N GLN A 351 -3.44 7.65 20.13
CA GLN A 351 -2.81 7.90 18.84
C GLN A 351 -1.40 8.42 19.08
N GLN A 352 -0.42 7.99 18.28
CA GLN A 352 0.97 8.42 18.40
C GLN A 352 1.61 8.59 17.03
N SER A 353 2.49 9.58 16.89
CA SER A 353 3.38 9.71 15.74
C SER A 353 4.81 10.08 16.15
N ASN A 354 5.76 9.70 15.30
CA ASN A 354 7.18 9.97 15.47
C ASN A 354 7.82 10.23 14.09
N LEU A 355 8.44 11.39 13.91
CA LEU A 355 9.19 11.75 12.71
C LEU A 355 10.66 11.87 13.05
N LYS A 356 11.50 11.15 12.31
CA LYS A 356 12.96 11.35 12.30
C LYS A 356 13.44 11.54 10.88
N ALA A 357 14.18 12.63 10.65
CA ALA A 357 14.74 12.88 9.33
C ALA A 357 16.06 13.63 9.43
N SER A 358 16.86 13.47 8.39
CA SER A 358 18.06 14.27 8.16
C SER A 358 18.19 14.55 6.67
N PHE A 359 18.61 15.76 6.29
CA PHE A 359 18.77 16.11 4.90
C PHE A 359 19.69 17.31 4.70
N HIS A 360 20.29 17.39 3.52
CA HIS A 360 21.08 18.54 3.08
C HIS A 360 20.23 19.56 2.29
N LEU A 361 20.44 20.85 2.54
CA LEU A 361 19.89 21.96 1.76
C LEU A 361 21.02 22.90 1.33
N GLY A 362 20.85 23.59 0.21
CA GLY A 362 21.69 24.73 -0.14
C GLY A 362 21.59 25.84 0.93
N LEU A 363 22.55 26.77 0.94
CA LEU A 363 22.58 27.88 1.92
C LEU A 363 21.38 28.83 1.85
N ASN A 364 20.62 28.79 0.75
CA ASN A 364 19.35 29.51 0.57
C ASN A 364 18.11 28.72 1.06
N GLY A 365 18.30 27.49 1.57
CA GLY A 365 17.24 26.63 2.12
C GLY A 365 16.32 25.97 1.09
N GLY A 366 16.63 26.08 -0.21
CA GLY A 366 15.74 25.60 -1.29
C GLY A 366 16.13 24.23 -1.83
N GLN A 367 17.08 24.21 -2.76
CA GLN A 367 17.46 23.00 -3.50
C GLN A 367 18.55 22.20 -2.77
N ALA A 368 18.61 20.90 -3.07
CA ALA A 368 19.71 20.06 -2.62
C ALA A 368 21.05 20.62 -3.15
N PRO A 369 22.09 20.70 -2.32
CA PRO A 369 23.40 21.19 -2.74
C PRO A 369 24.12 20.15 -3.60
N ASP A 370 24.96 20.60 -4.53
CA ASP A 370 25.90 19.75 -5.26
C ASP A 370 27.19 19.59 -4.44
N LEU A 371 27.34 18.45 -3.76
CA LEU A 371 28.41 18.20 -2.80
C LEU A 371 29.48 17.30 -3.41
N GLY A 372 30.71 17.81 -3.45
CA GLY A 372 31.90 17.06 -3.85
C GLY A 372 32.92 16.96 -2.70
N THR A 373 34.11 16.44 -3.01
CA THR A 373 35.20 16.32 -2.01
C THR A 373 35.96 17.63 -1.77
N LYS A 374 35.77 18.62 -2.65
CA LYS A 374 36.47 19.90 -2.62
C LYS A 374 35.83 20.86 -1.62
N ARG A 375 36.64 21.65 -0.94
CA ARG A 375 36.21 22.62 0.07
C ARG A 375 35.19 23.62 -0.49
N GLU A 376 35.38 24.03 -1.73
CA GLU A 376 34.54 24.98 -2.47
C GLU A 376 33.11 24.45 -2.71
N SER A 377 32.92 23.13 -2.74
CA SER A 377 31.60 22.50 -2.89
C SER A 377 30.83 22.37 -1.57
N GLN A 378 31.50 22.58 -0.43
CA GLN A 378 30.96 22.29 0.88
C GLN A 378 30.25 23.52 1.48
N ASN A 379 29.20 23.96 0.80
CA ASN A 379 28.36 25.11 1.15
C ASN A 379 26.89 24.69 1.29
N TYR A 380 26.46 24.33 2.50
CA TYR A 380 25.14 23.74 2.74
C TYR A 380 24.65 23.90 4.19
N LEU A 381 23.37 23.58 4.38
CA LEU A 381 22.75 23.32 5.67
C LEU A 381 22.56 21.82 5.81
N TYR A 382 22.99 21.25 6.93
CA TYR A 382 22.59 19.92 7.36
C TYR A 382 21.51 20.06 8.42
N VAL A 383 20.31 19.55 8.12
CA VAL A 383 19.13 19.69 8.96
C VAL A 383 18.76 18.32 9.52
N GLN A 384 18.48 18.28 10.82
CA GLN A 384 18.00 17.09 11.52
C GLN A 384 16.67 17.41 12.21
N VAL A 385 15.70 16.52 12.08
CA VAL A 385 14.35 16.63 12.65
C VAL A 385 14.08 15.45 13.57
N ASP A 386 13.55 15.71 14.76
CA ASP A 386 13.02 14.71 15.71
C ASP A 386 11.73 15.28 16.31
N ASP A 387 10.60 14.77 15.85
CA ASP A 387 9.28 15.19 16.32
C ASP A 387 8.46 14.03 16.84
N LYS A 388 7.62 14.31 17.83
CA LYS A 388 6.72 13.34 18.45
C LYS A 388 5.39 13.99 18.74
N ALA A 389 4.31 13.24 18.57
CA ALA A 389 2.99 13.68 19.01
C ALA A 389 2.18 12.53 19.60
N SER A 390 1.26 12.87 20.49
CA SER A 390 0.30 11.92 21.05
C SER A 390 -1.07 12.57 21.29
N SER A 391 -2.12 11.76 21.19
CA SER A 391 -3.49 12.11 21.57
C SER A 391 -4.12 10.92 22.28
N SER A 392 -4.63 11.11 23.49
CA SER A 392 -5.22 10.07 24.32
C SER A 392 -6.63 10.49 24.74
N ALA A 393 -7.63 9.76 24.26
CA ALA A 393 -9.01 9.91 24.69
C ALA A 393 -9.34 8.86 25.77
N ASN A 394 -9.91 9.30 26.90
CA ASN A 394 -10.39 8.43 27.96
C ASN A 394 -11.90 8.63 28.17
N ILE A 395 -12.65 7.54 28.17
CA ILE A 395 -14.08 7.52 28.43
C ILE A 395 -14.34 6.49 29.52
N THR A 396 -15.06 6.87 30.57
CA THR A 396 -15.43 5.95 31.65
C THR A 396 -16.92 6.01 31.92
N TYR A 397 -17.53 4.82 32.07
CA TYR A 397 -18.91 4.65 32.49
C TYR A 397 -18.98 3.88 33.80
N LYS A 398 -19.91 4.29 34.67
CA LYS A 398 -20.27 3.59 35.90
C LYS A 398 -21.78 3.50 36.02
N ASP A 399 -22.31 2.29 36.21
CA ASP A 399 -23.75 2.03 36.25
C ASP A 399 -24.51 2.61 35.03
N GLY A 400 -23.83 2.71 33.89
CA GLY A 400 -24.36 3.26 32.63
C GLY A 400 -24.25 4.77 32.49
N PHE A 401 -23.83 5.48 33.54
CA PHE A 401 -23.60 6.92 33.52
C PHE A 401 -22.18 7.22 33.07
N LEU A 402 -22.03 8.21 32.19
CA LEU A 402 -20.73 8.76 31.82
C LEU A 402 -20.13 9.47 33.03
N THR A 403 -18.96 9.04 33.50
CA THR A 403 -18.27 9.62 34.67
C THR A 403 -16.91 10.23 34.33
N ASN A 404 -16.35 9.91 33.16
CA ASN A 404 -15.18 10.60 32.63
C ASN A 404 -15.26 10.67 31.10
N ALA A 405 -14.82 11.80 30.55
CA ALA A 405 -14.71 12.01 29.11
C ALA A 405 -13.64 13.08 28.88
N SER A 406 -12.40 12.66 28.61
CA SER A 406 -11.27 13.59 28.47
C SER A 406 -10.39 13.28 27.27
N VAL A 407 -9.67 14.30 26.79
CA VAL A 407 -8.63 14.18 25.76
C VAL A 407 -7.37 14.90 26.22
N ASP A 408 -6.27 14.16 26.23
CA ASP A 408 -4.92 14.66 26.49
C ASP A 408 -4.10 14.64 25.21
N GLN A 409 -3.51 15.76 24.83
CA GLN A 409 -2.68 15.88 23.62
C GLN A 409 -1.31 16.46 23.96
N SER A 410 -0.29 16.02 23.25
CA SER A 410 1.05 16.61 23.31
C SER A 410 1.74 16.54 21.95
N ALA A 411 2.54 17.55 21.65
CA ALA A 411 3.40 17.58 20.49
C ALA A 411 4.74 18.21 20.85
N THR A 412 5.81 17.64 20.32
CA THR A 412 7.18 18.15 20.42
C THR A 412 7.78 18.12 19.03
N GLN A 413 8.40 19.23 18.65
CA GLN A 413 9.11 19.40 17.40
C GLN A 413 10.51 19.90 17.71
N ASN A 414 11.54 19.23 17.17
CA ASN A 414 12.91 19.65 17.35
C ASN A 414 13.65 19.68 16.02
N THR A 415 14.30 20.80 15.73
CA THR A 415 15.10 20.96 14.51
C THR A 415 16.50 21.43 14.85
N ARG A 416 17.51 20.64 14.48
CA ARG A 416 18.91 21.06 14.53
C ARG A 416 19.38 21.41 13.12
N THR A 417 20.01 22.57 12.97
CA THR A 417 20.54 23.05 11.70
C THR A 417 22.00 23.43 11.86
N GLN A 418 22.85 22.73 11.11
CA GLN A 418 24.28 23.00 11.00
C GLN A 418 24.57 23.67 9.66
N ARG A 419 25.19 24.84 9.67
CA ARG A 419 25.57 25.59 8.47
C ARG A 419 27.06 25.41 8.21
N TYR A 420 27.38 24.94 7.01
CA TYR A 420 28.74 24.81 6.54
C TYR A 420 29.02 25.80 5.41
N GLU A 421 30.11 26.54 5.53
CA GLU A 421 30.63 27.39 4.47
C GLU A 421 32.07 27.00 4.20
N MET A 422 32.38 26.71 2.93
CA MET A 422 33.68 26.23 2.51
C MET A 422 34.17 25.09 3.42
N GLY A 423 33.31 24.12 3.74
CA GLY A 423 33.64 22.94 4.56
C GLY A 423 33.78 23.19 6.07
N VAL A 424 33.67 24.44 6.53
CA VAL A 424 33.76 24.79 7.95
C VAL A 424 32.37 24.98 8.53
N LEU A 425 32.13 24.38 9.70
CA LEU A 425 30.92 24.61 10.47
C LEU A 425 30.95 26.05 11.01
N VAL A 426 30.11 26.91 10.46
CA VAL A 426 30.05 28.33 10.86
C VAL A 426 28.90 28.61 11.83
N LYS A 427 27.89 27.73 11.89
CA LYS A 427 26.75 27.87 12.81
C LYS A 427 26.12 26.52 13.11
N ASP A 428 25.73 26.29 14.35
CA ASP A 428 24.94 25.15 14.80
C ASP A 428 23.83 25.66 15.72
N THR A 429 22.58 25.35 15.39
CA THR A 429 21.42 25.85 16.12
C THR A 429 20.40 24.75 16.32
N THR A 430 19.72 24.77 17.46
CA THR A 430 18.61 23.86 17.77
C THR A 430 17.37 24.70 18.12
N ALA A 431 16.23 24.39 17.51
CA ALA A 431 14.96 25.07 17.71
C ALA A 431 13.91 24.07 18.24
N PRO A 432 13.75 23.94 19.56
CA PRO A 432 12.70 23.14 20.16
C PRO A 432 11.36 23.91 20.19
N ASN A 433 10.27 23.20 19.95
CA ASN A 433 8.90 23.69 20.09
C ASN A 433 8.04 22.59 20.71
N GLN A 434 7.26 22.89 21.74
CA GLN A 434 6.42 21.90 22.41
C GLN A 434 5.16 22.52 22.99
N ALA A 435 4.09 21.73 23.03
CA ALA A 435 2.82 22.11 23.65
C ALA A 435 2.07 20.86 24.12
N SER A 436 1.18 21.06 25.08
CA SER A 436 0.27 20.06 25.59
C SER A 436 -1.08 20.68 25.89
N SER A 437 -2.15 19.94 25.70
CA SER A 437 -3.54 20.36 25.96
C SER A 437 -4.26 19.25 26.72
N HIS A 438 -5.07 19.64 27.70
CA HIS A 438 -6.04 18.76 28.36
C HIS A 438 -7.44 19.33 28.13
N ARG A 439 -8.41 18.47 27.83
CA ARG A 439 -9.81 18.85 27.63
C ARG A 439 -10.74 17.88 28.32
N ASP A 440 -11.63 18.42 29.12
CA ASP A 440 -12.72 17.69 29.75
C ASP A 440 -14.03 17.97 28.99
N TYR A 441 -14.67 16.90 28.53
CA TYR A 441 -15.92 16.91 27.79
C TYR A 441 -17.11 16.40 28.63
N LEU A 442 -16.90 15.99 29.88
CA LEU A 442 -17.94 15.41 30.72
C LEU A 442 -19.14 16.36 30.86
N VAL A 443 -18.89 17.62 31.23
CA VAL A 443 -19.95 18.63 31.41
C VAL A 443 -20.71 18.88 30.10
N LEU A 444 -20.00 18.99 28.98
CA LEU A 444 -20.61 19.19 27.66
C LEU A 444 -21.52 18.01 27.29
N LEU A 445 -21.04 16.79 27.54
CA LEU A 445 -21.74 15.56 27.18
C LEU A 445 -22.91 15.26 28.11
N GLU A 446 -22.80 15.56 29.40
CA GLU A 446 -23.93 15.53 30.33
C GLU A 446 -25.02 16.53 29.93
N TYR A 447 -24.63 17.76 29.59
CA TYR A 447 -25.56 18.78 29.12
C TYR A 447 -26.25 18.32 27.82
N ALA A 448 -25.47 17.80 26.86
CA ALA A 448 -26.01 17.23 25.62
C ALA A 448 -27.02 16.10 25.87
N ALA A 449 -26.74 15.22 26.82
CA ALA A 449 -27.60 14.09 27.16
C ALA A 449 -28.92 14.54 27.83
N ARG A 450 -28.89 15.59 28.67
CA ARG A 450 -30.06 16.12 29.37
C ARG A 450 -30.94 16.98 28.47
N GLU A 451 -30.34 17.91 27.74
CA GLU A 451 -31.03 19.00 27.05
C GLU A 451 -31.10 18.82 25.53
N GLY A 452 -30.40 17.85 24.94
CA GLY A 452 -30.28 17.74 23.47
C GLY A 452 -31.59 17.55 22.69
N LYS A 453 -32.68 17.11 23.34
CA LYS A 453 -34.03 17.06 22.72
C LYS A 453 -34.92 18.29 23.04
N LYS A 454 -34.50 19.11 23.99
CA LYS A 454 -35.25 20.27 24.51
C LYS A 454 -34.61 21.61 24.14
N ALA A 455 -33.32 21.62 23.79
CA ALA A 455 -32.62 22.78 23.28
C ALA A 455 -33.32 23.27 22.00
N GLN A 456 -33.55 24.59 21.92
CA GLN A 456 -34.20 25.23 20.77
C GLN A 456 -33.39 26.44 20.33
N GLY A 457 -33.41 26.75 19.03
CA GLY A 457 -32.80 27.95 18.48
C GLY A 457 -31.28 27.98 18.62
N ALA A 458 -30.75 29.04 19.23
CA ALA A 458 -29.30 29.26 19.35
C ALA A 458 -28.59 28.16 20.17
N ASP A 459 -29.24 27.67 21.24
CA ASP A 459 -28.65 26.65 22.13
C ASP A 459 -28.53 25.28 21.45
N GLU A 460 -29.49 24.93 20.59
CA GLU A 460 -29.40 23.72 19.76
C GLU A 460 -28.22 23.82 18.79
N THR A 461 -28.02 25.00 18.19
CA THR A 461 -26.97 25.22 17.19
C THR A 461 -25.58 25.16 17.84
N ILE A 462 -25.40 25.84 18.98
CA ILE A 462 -24.16 25.82 19.77
C ILE A 462 -23.81 24.40 20.22
N LEU A 463 -24.79 23.65 20.73
CA LEU A 463 -24.58 22.27 21.16
C LEU A 463 -24.19 21.36 19.99
N LYS A 464 -24.87 21.52 18.84
CA LYS A 464 -24.62 20.74 17.64
C LYS A 464 -23.24 21.03 17.05
N ASP A 465 -22.82 22.29 17.05
CA ASP A 465 -21.49 22.72 16.62
C ASP A 465 -20.40 22.23 17.57
N ALA A 466 -20.63 22.30 18.88
CA ALA A 466 -19.69 21.79 19.88
C ALA A 466 -19.47 20.28 19.73
N LEU A 467 -20.55 19.50 19.57
CA LEU A 467 -20.48 18.05 19.33
C LEU A 467 -19.87 17.71 17.97
N ALA A 468 -20.14 18.51 16.93
CA ALA A 468 -19.56 18.31 15.60
C ALA A 468 -18.05 18.55 15.58
N ASN A 469 -17.55 19.51 16.37
CA ASN A 469 -16.13 19.82 16.46
C ASN A 469 -15.37 18.92 17.45
N MET A 470 -16.05 18.30 18.41
CA MET A 470 -15.43 17.40 19.40
C MET A 470 -14.56 16.31 18.77
N HIS A 471 -15.05 15.71 17.67
CA HIS A 471 -14.32 14.68 16.93
C HIS A 471 -12.99 15.18 16.37
N GLN A 472 -12.92 16.42 15.88
CA GLN A 472 -11.68 16.98 15.32
C GLN A 472 -10.61 17.17 16.38
N TRP A 473 -11.02 17.51 17.61
CA TRP A 473 -10.12 17.77 18.73
C TRP A 473 -9.52 16.50 19.33
N VAL A 474 -10.11 15.34 19.06
CA VAL A 474 -9.56 14.03 19.43
C VAL A 474 -8.43 13.62 18.51
N LEU A 475 -8.47 14.06 17.24
CA LEU A 475 -7.49 13.65 16.24
C LEU A 475 -6.11 14.20 16.58
N LEU A 476 -5.10 13.35 16.40
CA LEU A 476 -3.69 13.67 16.64
C LEU A 476 -3.29 15.00 15.99
N GLN A 477 -2.65 15.87 16.76
CA GLN A 477 -2.04 17.11 16.26
C GLN A 477 -0.53 17.01 16.38
N ASP A 478 0.16 17.11 15.25
CA ASP A 478 1.61 17.00 15.11
C ASP A 478 2.34 18.35 15.21
N ASP A 479 1.58 19.45 15.27
CA ASP A 479 2.07 20.82 15.37
C ASP A 479 1.75 21.41 16.76
N PRO A 480 2.76 21.72 17.58
CA PRO A 480 2.55 22.35 18.88
C PRO A 480 1.78 23.67 18.82
N SER A 481 1.83 24.39 17.69
CA SER A 481 1.20 25.72 17.56
C SER A 481 -0.33 25.68 17.44
N VAL A 482 -0.90 24.53 17.08
CA VAL A 482 -2.36 24.36 16.97
C VAL A 482 -2.99 23.74 18.22
N LEU A 483 -2.18 23.30 19.17
CA LEU A 483 -2.67 22.84 20.47
C LEU A 483 -3.11 24.07 21.30
N PRO A 484 -4.33 24.07 21.87
CA PRO A 484 -4.72 25.10 22.82
C PRO A 484 -3.76 25.09 24.01
N ARG A 485 -3.52 26.28 24.54
CA ARG A 485 -2.73 26.48 25.75
C ARG A 485 -3.62 26.52 26.98
#